data_AF-A0A9P0ER95-F1
#
_entry.id   AF-A0A9P0ER95-F1
#
_cell.length_a   1.000
_cell.length_b   1.000
_cell.length_c   1.000
_cell.angle_alpha   90.00
_cell.angle_beta   90.00
_cell.angle_gamma   90.00
#
_symmetry.space_group_name_H-M   'P 1'
#
loop_
_entity.id
_entity.type
_entity.pdbx_description
1 polymer ?
#
loop_
_entity_poly.entity_id
_entity_poly.type
_entity_poly.pdbx_seq_one_letter_code
_entity_poly.pdbx_strand_id
1 'polypeptide(L)'
;MLVYPFTPILSPVEVHKAIDNMADSSEDTAFVYGFAAVTTFLVQEKSTPSKHVREKTEQLIQRSLEAHRSISFQIGLDGRIAEDPRATIKRILTCVFLEISMMAFERFDSSFFILREAISMIQIFQVRGLPSTGPVLAQYQRLYWEAYIHERFLTFNSGFPNVLPPLSTGFPESDTSVPRHIELGFNRIISLFMLLDEDFLRFWRSQAEPQGESDLTADWIEYKQSQLDEDEMSTFEEDERLRKQDLQGLNEFQHADIYITRLWIRTLVWQLALSRGLLRSLPPQDDHAGLSLQYPARQISAQLRNLVGRVENLASITMQGSGIAHKLFDITSTIADVLTVCYTREYEREKCFQLTDLEFLVNFLSQFEQLRQNQMDYLREKLHDFGKGPAA
;
A
#
# COMPACT_ATOMS: atom_id res chain seq x y z
N MET A 1 -12.79 -11.64 10.66
CA MET A 1 -11.48 -11.00 10.92
C MET A 1 -11.20 -10.05 9.77
N LEU A 2 -11.17 -8.74 10.04
CA LEU A 2 -10.94 -7.69 9.03
C LEU A 2 -9.52 -7.71 8.43
N VAL A 3 -8.55 -8.36 9.09
CA VAL A 3 -7.14 -8.48 8.62
C VAL A 3 -6.94 -9.58 7.57
N TYR A 4 -7.76 -10.63 7.61
CA TYR A 4 -7.56 -11.84 6.78
C TYR A 4 -7.60 -11.57 5.25
N PRO A 5 -8.41 -10.62 4.72
CA PRO A 5 -8.35 -10.27 3.30
C PRO A 5 -7.06 -9.58 2.86
N PHE A 6 -6.34 -8.89 3.75
CA PHE A 6 -5.12 -8.13 3.44
C PHE A 6 -3.86 -8.95 3.65
N THR A 7 -3.88 -9.79 4.70
CA THR A 7 -2.77 -10.65 5.08
C THR A 7 -3.25 -12.11 5.09
N PRO A 8 -3.51 -12.73 3.91
CA PRO A 8 -4.08 -14.08 3.81
C PRO A 8 -3.06 -15.19 4.10
N ILE A 9 -2.25 -15.04 5.15
CA ILE A 9 -1.13 -15.94 5.45
C ILE A 9 -1.54 -17.02 6.45
N LEU A 10 -2.11 -16.64 7.59
CA LEU A 10 -2.55 -17.59 8.62
C LEU A 10 -4.06 -17.73 8.64
N SER A 11 -4.54 -18.97 8.70
CA SER A 11 -5.97 -19.28 8.88
C SER A 11 -6.48 -18.79 10.24
N PRO A 12 -7.79 -18.56 10.39
CA PRO A 12 -8.39 -18.25 11.69
C PRO A 12 -8.04 -19.29 12.77
N VAL A 13 -7.96 -20.57 12.40
CA VAL A 13 -7.62 -21.66 13.33
C VAL A 13 -6.19 -21.50 13.88
N GLU A 14 -5.23 -21.13 13.04
CA GLU A 14 -3.85 -20.88 13.47
C GLU A 14 -3.76 -19.68 14.41
N VAL A 15 -4.55 -18.62 14.16
CA VAL A 15 -4.60 -17.45 15.05
C VAL A 15 -5.19 -17.82 16.42
N HIS A 16 -6.31 -18.57 16.47
CA HIS A 16 -6.88 -19.02 17.74
C HIS A 16 -5.90 -19.91 18.51
N LYS A 17 -5.22 -20.83 17.82
CA LYS A 17 -4.19 -21.66 18.43
C LYS A 17 -3.03 -20.83 19.02
N ALA A 18 -2.63 -19.75 18.35
CA ALA A 18 -1.62 -18.84 18.89
C ALA A 18 -2.13 -18.11 20.15
N ILE A 19 -3.40 -17.70 20.18
CA ILE A 19 -4.03 -17.10 21.37
C ILE A 19 -4.03 -18.11 22.53
N ASP A 20 -4.42 -19.35 22.29
CA ASP A 20 -4.47 -20.40 23.33
C ASP A 20 -3.08 -20.69 23.90
N ASN A 21 -2.03 -20.65 23.06
CA ASN A 21 -0.65 -20.96 23.44
C ASN A 21 0.15 -19.75 23.96
N MET A 22 -0.41 -18.54 23.94
CA MET A 22 0.39 -17.33 24.17
C MET A 22 1.03 -17.31 25.56
N ALA A 23 0.39 -17.88 26.58
CA ALA A 23 0.95 -17.90 27.95
C ALA A 23 2.27 -18.69 28.06
N ASP A 24 2.48 -19.68 27.19
CA ASP A 24 3.60 -20.62 27.26
C ASP A 24 4.65 -20.41 26.16
N SER A 25 4.39 -19.52 25.20
CA SER A 25 5.21 -19.32 24.01
C SER A 25 5.46 -17.84 23.74
N SER A 26 6.71 -17.40 23.84
CA SER A 26 7.10 -16.02 23.50
C SER A 26 6.80 -15.67 22.04
N GLU A 27 6.87 -16.64 21.14
CA GLU A 27 6.55 -16.44 19.72
C GLU A 27 5.06 -16.19 19.53
N ASP A 28 4.21 -17.00 20.16
CA ASP A 28 2.76 -16.81 20.14
C ASP A 28 2.35 -15.52 20.85
N THR A 29 2.99 -15.19 21.97
CA THR A 29 2.80 -13.90 22.65
C THR A 29 3.11 -12.72 21.72
N ALA A 30 4.28 -12.74 21.08
CA ALA A 30 4.72 -11.66 20.20
C ALA A 30 3.74 -11.48 19.03
N PHE A 31 3.37 -12.60 18.40
CA PHE A 31 2.41 -12.64 17.31
C PHE A 31 1.04 -12.12 17.73
N VAL A 32 0.47 -12.61 18.83
CA VAL A 32 -0.86 -12.23 19.28
C VAL A 32 -0.92 -10.74 19.60
N TYR A 33 0.10 -10.18 20.27
CA TYR A 33 0.14 -8.75 20.52
C TYR A 33 0.33 -7.92 19.24
N GLY A 34 1.15 -8.38 18.28
CA GLY A 34 1.30 -7.71 16.98
C GLY A 34 0.01 -7.73 16.16
N PHE A 35 -0.65 -8.89 16.08
CA PHE A 35 -1.95 -9.07 15.44
C PHE A 35 -3.03 -8.20 16.13
N ALA A 36 -3.02 -8.15 17.46
CA ALA A 36 -3.93 -7.30 18.24
C ALA A 36 -3.68 -5.81 17.97
N ALA A 37 -2.43 -5.38 17.80
CA ALA A 37 -2.09 -3.99 17.48
C ALA A 37 -2.69 -3.58 16.12
N VAL A 38 -2.44 -4.38 15.08
CA VAL A 38 -2.97 -4.13 13.73
C VAL A 38 -4.50 -4.17 13.72
N THR A 39 -5.11 -5.19 14.33
CA THR A 39 -6.58 -5.29 14.38
C THR A 39 -7.21 -4.14 15.17
N THR A 40 -6.64 -3.74 16.31
CA THR A 40 -7.17 -2.62 17.10
C THR A 40 -7.16 -1.33 16.29
N PHE A 41 -6.13 -1.12 15.47
CA PHE A 41 -6.03 0.02 14.57
C PHE A 41 -7.02 -0.05 13.39
N LEU A 42 -7.14 -1.21 12.72
CA LEU A 42 -8.00 -1.37 11.55
C LEU A 42 -9.50 -1.45 11.90
N VAL A 43 -9.86 -1.82 13.14
CA VAL A 43 -11.26 -2.00 13.57
C VAL A 43 -11.83 -0.76 14.27
N GLN A 44 -11.20 0.40 14.13
CA GLN A 44 -11.61 1.61 14.84
C GLN A 44 -13.10 1.94 14.63
N GLU A 45 -13.89 1.87 15.70
CA GLU A 45 -15.26 2.33 15.71
C GLU A 45 -15.29 3.86 15.78
N LYS A 46 -16.19 4.51 15.01
CA LYS A 46 -16.41 5.98 15.05
C LYS A 46 -16.72 6.54 16.44
N SER A 47 -17.09 5.69 17.40
CA SER A 47 -17.42 6.02 18.79
C SER A 47 -16.20 6.12 19.71
N THR A 48 -15.04 5.54 19.34
CA THR A 48 -13.88 5.46 20.23
C THR A 48 -12.93 6.63 19.98
N PRO A 49 -12.53 7.40 21.02
CA PRO A 49 -11.58 8.49 20.83
C PRO A 49 -10.24 8.01 20.26
N SER A 50 -9.80 8.61 19.16
CA SER A 50 -8.54 8.31 18.45
C SER A 50 -7.32 8.14 19.38
N LYS A 51 -7.22 9.00 20.40
CA LYS A 51 -6.15 8.97 21.41
C LYS A 51 -6.10 7.65 22.20
N HIS A 52 -7.26 7.10 22.57
CA HIS A 52 -7.32 5.85 23.34
C HIS A 52 -6.92 4.65 22.48
N VAL A 53 -7.34 4.63 21.20
CA VAL A 53 -6.94 3.62 20.23
C VAL A 53 -5.43 3.65 20.05
N ARG A 54 -4.85 4.84 19.86
CA ARG A 54 -3.39 5.02 19.75
C ARG A 54 -2.62 4.52 20.97
N GLU A 55 -3.01 4.94 22.18
CA GLU A 55 -2.36 4.50 23.42
C GLU A 55 -2.42 2.98 23.59
N LYS A 56 -3.56 2.36 23.28
CA LYS A 56 -3.73 0.91 23.34
C LYS A 56 -2.85 0.20 22.30
N THR A 57 -2.83 0.68 21.06
CA THR A 57 -1.98 0.12 20.00
C THR A 57 -0.51 0.24 20.34
N GLU A 58 -0.05 1.37 20.91
CA GLU A 58 1.33 1.56 21.36
C GLU A 58 1.72 0.56 22.47
N GLN A 59 0.83 0.30 23.43
CA GLN A 59 1.05 -0.74 24.45
C GLN A 59 1.15 -2.14 23.85
N LEU A 60 0.31 -2.47 22.85
CA LEU A 60 0.34 -3.75 22.17
C LEU A 60 1.63 -3.92 21.36
N ILE A 61 2.07 -2.89 20.62
CA ILE A 61 3.36 -2.85 19.93
C ILE A 61 4.51 -3.11 20.92
N GLN A 62 4.51 -2.41 22.07
CA GLN A 62 5.56 -2.57 23.07
C GLN A 62 5.65 -4.01 23.58
N ARG A 63 4.52 -4.61 23.98
CA ARG A 63 4.49 -6.01 24.46
C ARG A 63 4.91 -7.00 23.39
N SER A 64 4.50 -6.77 22.14
CA SER A 64 4.91 -7.59 21.01
C SER A 64 6.42 -7.53 20.79
N LEU A 65 7.03 -6.33 20.82
CA LEU A 65 8.47 -6.14 20.69
C LEU A 65 9.26 -6.79 21.84
N GLU A 66 8.80 -6.66 23.08
CA GLU A 66 9.41 -7.30 24.25
C GLU A 66 9.43 -8.82 24.10
N ALA A 67 8.29 -9.42 23.75
CA ALA A 67 8.18 -10.85 23.51
C ALA A 67 9.02 -11.30 22.31
N HIS A 68 8.98 -10.57 21.19
CA HIS A 68 9.76 -10.87 19.97
C HIS A 68 11.26 -10.87 20.24
N ARG A 69 11.76 -9.87 20.97
CA ARG A 69 13.18 -9.77 21.34
C ARG A 69 13.62 -10.89 22.28
N SER A 70 12.74 -11.34 23.19
CA SER A 70 13.06 -12.44 24.11
C SER A 70 13.40 -13.75 23.40
N ILE A 71 12.87 -13.96 22.19
CA ILE A 71 13.12 -15.16 21.37
C ILE A 71 14.59 -15.23 20.93
N SER A 72 15.18 -14.09 20.55
CA SER A 72 16.58 -14.02 20.09
C SER A 72 17.60 -14.31 21.19
N PHE A 73 17.21 -14.17 22.45
CA PHE A 73 18.09 -14.39 23.61
C PHE A 73 17.83 -15.72 24.32
N GLN A 74 17.09 -16.65 23.69
CA GLN A 74 16.92 -17.98 24.24
C GLN A 74 18.26 -18.72 24.26
N ILE A 75 18.70 -19.05 25.47
CA ILE A 75 19.88 -19.87 25.71
C ILE A 75 19.48 -21.32 25.40
N GLY A 76 20.19 -21.96 24.48
CA GLY A 76 20.04 -23.37 24.18
C GLY A 76 20.33 -24.25 25.40
N LEU A 77 19.93 -25.52 25.33
CA LEU A 77 20.20 -26.50 26.39
C LEU A 77 21.71 -26.69 26.66
N ASP A 78 22.56 -26.26 25.73
CA ASP A 78 24.02 -26.27 25.80
C ASP A 78 24.62 -25.01 26.47
N GLY A 79 23.78 -24.10 26.97
CA GLY A 79 24.22 -22.86 27.64
C GLY A 79 24.72 -21.77 26.68
N ARG A 80 24.58 -21.97 25.36
CA ARG A 80 24.94 -20.97 24.34
C ARG A 80 23.71 -20.21 23.88
N ILE A 81 23.90 -18.98 23.41
CA ILE A 81 22.84 -18.30 22.65
C ILE A 81 22.50 -19.22 21.48
N ALA A 82 21.22 -19.57 21.30
CA ALA A 82 20.80 -20.40 20.18
C ALA A 82 21.40 -19.81 18.89
N GLU A 83 22.20 -20.60 18.16
CA GLU A 83 22.94 -20.15 16.96
C GLU A 83 22.03 -19.63 15.84
N ASP A 84 20.71 -19.77 16.00
CA ASP A 84 19.73 -19.53 14.99
C ASP A 84 18.62 -18.59 15.49
N PRO A 85 18.46 -17.38 14.93
CA PRO A 85 17.18 -16.68 15.02
C PRO A 85 16.17 -17.53 14.24
N ARG A 86 15.48 -18.46 14.93
CA ARG A 86 14.47 -19.35 14.34
C ARG A 86 13.50 -18.52 13.47
N ALA A 87 13.75 -18.52 12.17
CA ALA A 87 12.91 -17.86 11.19
C ALA A 87 11.70 -18.76 10.99
N THR A 88 10.54 -18.28 11.41
CA THR A 88 9.26 -18.97 11.24
C THR A 88 8.29 -18.01 10.57
N ILE A 89 7.27 -18.56 9.89
CA ILE A 89 6.19 -17.75 9.28
C ILE A 89 5.59 -16.80 10.32
N LYS A 90 5.33 -17.30 11.53
CA LYS A 90 4.70 -16.52 12.61
C LYS A 90 5.59 -15.38 13.09
N ARG A 91 6.89 -15.61 13.25
CA ARG A 91 7.84 -14.58 13.68
C ARG A 91 8.04 -13.50 12.63
N ILE A 92 8.16 -13.88 11.36
CA ILE A 92 8.24 -12.93 10.25
C ILE A 92 6.94 -12.10 10.17
N LEU A 93 5.79 -12.76 10.28
CA LEU A 93 4.49 -12.10 10.27
C LEU A 93 4.30 -11.15 11.46
N THR A 94 4.88 -11.48 12.62
CA THR A 94 4.92 -10.56 13.78
C THR A 94 5.65 -9.26 13.42
N CYS A 95 6.80 -9.35 12.74
CA CYS A 95 7.49 -8.16 12.24
C CYS A 95 6.64 -7.38 11.23
N VAL A 96 5.99 -8.04 10.28
CA VAL A 96 5.08 -7.38 9.32
C VAL A 96 3.92 -6.66 10.02
N PHE A 97 3.32 -7.24 11.06
CA PHE A 97 2.27 -6.56 11.83
C PHE A 97 2.78 -5.37 12.64
N LEU A 98 3.99 -5.49 13.21
CA LEU A 98 4.62 -4.37 13.91
C LEU A 98 4.96 -3.22 12.96
N GLU A 99 5.46 -3.54 11.78
CA GLU A 99 5.71 -2.62 10.67
C GLU A 99 4.43 -1.87 10.28
N ILE A 100 3.34 -2.58 9.95
CA ILE A 100 2.04 -1.97 9.64
C ILE A 100 1.59 -1.00 10.73
N SER A 101 1.74 -1.42 12.00
CA SER A 101 1.35 -0.60 13.15
C SER A 101 2.25 0.62 13.35
N MET A 102 3.53 0.55 12.98
CA MET A 102 4.45 1.69 13.04
C MET A 102 4.22 2.67 11.89
N MET A 103 3.98 2.18 10.68
CA MET A 103 3.54 2.99 9.54
C MET A 103 2.25 3.76 9.86
N ALA A 104 1.32 3.14 10.59
CA ALA A 104 0.07 3.77 11.01
C ALA A 104 0.27 5.06 11.82
N PHE A 105 1.40 5.19 12.52
CA PHE A 105 1.77 6.37 13.29
C PHE A 105 2.89 7.20 12.64
N GLU A 106 3.13 6.99 11.34
CA GLU A 106 4.19 7.64 10.55
C GLU A 106 5.59 7.49 11.15
N ARG A 107 5.84 6.39 11.88
CA ARG A 107 7.16 6.04 12.40
C ARG A 107 7.96 5.29 11.34
N PHE A 108 8.15 5.91 10.18
CA PHE A 108 8.70 5.26 8.98
C PHE A 108 10.07 4.62 9.21
N ASP A 109 10.98 5.28 9.92
CA ASP A 109 12.30 4.72 10.25
C ASP A 109 12.20 3.42 11.07
N SER A 110 11.31 3.40 12.07
CA SER A 110 11.09 2.22 12.91
C SER A 110 10.43 1.10 12.12
N SER A 111 9.47 1.47 11.25
CA SER A 111 8.82 0.53 10.34
C SER A 111 9.84 -0.13 9.41
N PHE A 112 10.68 0.68 8.77
CA PHE A 112 11.72 0.21 7.87
C PHE A 112 12.69 -0.76 8.57
N PHE A 113 13.11 -0.46 9.80
CA PHE A 113 13.99 -1.36 10.56
C PHE A 113 13.34 -2.72 10.83
N ILE A 114 12.09 -2.74 11.28
CA ILE A 114 11.35 -3.97 11.56
C ILE A 114 11.04 -4.74 10.27
N LEU A 115 10.70 -4.05 9.18
CA LEU A 115 10.53 -4.67 7.88
C LEU A 115 11.82 -5.33 7.40
N ARG A 116 12.97 -4.67 7.60
CA ARG A 116 14.28 -5.21 7.25
C ARG A 116 14.56 -6.49 8.01
N GLU A 117 14.20 -6.56 9.29
CA GLU A 117 14.29 -7.78 10.09
C GLU A 117 13.43 -8.90 9.50
N ALA A 118 12.17 -8.61 9.10
CA ALA A 118 11.28 -9.55 8.43
C ALA A 118 11.91 -10.09 7.13
N ILE A 119 12.43 -9.20 6.29
CA ILE A 119 13.07 -9.52 5.01
C ILE A 119 14.31 -10.40 5.22
N SER A 120 15.14 -10.08 6.20
CA SER A 120 16.30 -10.91 6.54
C SER A 120 15.88 -12.31 6.97
N MET A 121 14.83 -12.44 7.79
CA MET A 121 14.29 -13.75 8.16
C MET A 121 13.71 -14.51 6.97
N ILE A 122 13.04 -13.84 6.02
CA ILE A 122 12.56 -14.43 4.76
C ILE A 122 13.73 -15.01 3.96
N GLN A 123 14.81 -14.25 3.77
CA GLN A 123 16.00 -14.69 3.02
C GLN A 123 16.71 -15.85 3.72
N ILE A 124 16.81 -15.84 5.05
CA ILE A 124 17.30 -16.98 5.84
C ILE A 124 16.44 -18.22 5.61
N PHE A 125 15.11 -18.06 5.61
CA PHE A 125 14.17 -19.15 5.37
C PHE A 125 14.36 -19.77 3.97
N GLN A 126 14.62 -18.97 2.93
CA GLN A 126 14.92 -19.47 1.57
C GLN A 126 16.18 -20.32 1.53
N VAL A 127 17.26 -19.87 2.19
CA VAL A 127 18.56 -20.57 2.20
C VAL A 127 18.44 -21.93 2.89
N ARG A 128 17.60 -22.05 3.91
CA ARG A 128 17.37 -23.30 4.65
C ARG A 128 16.51 -24.31 3.90
N GLY A 129 15.89 -23.89 2.81
CA GLY A 129 15.05 -24.72 1.97
C GLY A 129 13.57 -24.57 2.30
N LEU A 130 12.78 -24.49 1.24
CA LEU A 130 11.33 -24.49 1.27
C LEU A 130 10.79 -25.88 0.95
N PRO A 131 9.62 -26.28 1.49
CA PRO A 131 8.86 -27.39 0.95
C PRO A 131 8.62 -27.18 -0.54
N SER A 132 8.63 -28.26 -1.33
CA SER A 132 8.46 -28.16 -2.79
C SER A 132 7.03 -27.82 -3.22
N THR A 133 6.02 -28.13 -2.40
CA THR A 133 4.61 -27.84 -2.65
C THR A 133 3.84 -27.75 -1.32
N GLY A 134 2.62 -27.21 -1.36
CA GLY A 134 1.64 -27.35 -0.29
C GLY A 134 1.47 -26.09 0.57
N PRO A 135 0.68 -26.18 1.65
CA PRO A 135 0.18 -24.99 2.36
C PRO A 135 1.29 -24.12 2.93
N VAL A 136 2.37 -24.72 3.45
CA VAL A 136 3.51 -23.98 4.00
C VAL A 136 4.23 -23.16 2.92
N LEU A 137 4.38 -23.69 1.71
CA LEU A 137 4.95 -22.96 0.58
C LEU A 137 4.03 -21.80 0.18
N ALA A 138 2.72 -22.04 0.06
CA ALA A 138 1.75 -21.01 -0.27
C ALA A 138 1.72 -19.87 0.77
N GLN A 139 1.76 -20.20 2.06
CA GLN A 139 1.87 -19.23 3.16
C GLN A 139 3.16 -18.42 3.07
N TYR A 140 4.29 -19.08 2.83
CA TYR A 140 5.58 -18.42 2.64
C TYR A 140 5.57 -17.48 1.44
N GLN A 141 5.02 -17.89 0.29
CA GLN A 141 4.93 -17.04 -0.90
C GLN A 141 4.07 -15.81 -0.64
N ARG A 142 2.92 -15.95 0.04
CA ARG A 142 2.09 -14.81 0.43
C ARG A 142 2.83 -13.85 1.36
N LEU A 143 3.57 -14.39 2.33
CA LEU A 143 4.41 -13.60 3.24
C LEU A 143 5.55 -12.87 2.53
N TYR A 144 6.20 -13.51 1.56
CA TYR A 144 7.23 -12.88 0.74
C TYR A 144 6.65 -11.70 -0.04
N TRP A 145 5.50 -11.91 -0.68
CA TRP A 145 4.83 -10.88 -1.46
C TRP A 145 4.33 -9.71 -0.61
N GLU A 146 3.84 -9.96 0.60
CA GLU A 146 3.47 -8.90 1.54
C GLU A 146 4.70 -8.05 1.92
N ALA A 147 5.82 -8.68 2.29
CA ALA A 147 7.06 -7.95 2.57
C ALA A 147 7.58 -7.17 1.35
N TYR A 148 7.49 -7.74 0.14
CA TYR A 148 7.86 -7.11 -1.12
C TYR A 148 7.02 -5.84 -1.40
N ILE A 149 5.71 -5.91 -1.18
CA ILE A 149 4.77 -4.79 -1.37
C ILE A 149 5.10 -3.66 -0.38
N HIS A 150 5.29 -4.01 0.90
CA HIS A 150 5.59 -3.04 1.95
C HIS A 150 6.95 -2.37 1.74
N GLU A 151 7.97 -3.11 1.30
CA GLU A 151 9.30 -2.56 1.03
C GLU A 151 9.24 -1.52 -0.10
N ARG A 152 8.54 -1.83 -1.18
CA ARG A 152 8.35 -0.89 -2.31
C ARG A 152 7.53 0.31 -1.90
N PHE A 153 6.47 0.13 -1.13
CA PHE A 153 5.70 1.25 -0.61
C PHE A 153 6.60 2.22 0.18
N LEU A 154 7.45 1.71 1.08
CA LEU A 154 8.42 2.54 1.82
C LEU A 154 9.48 3.19 0.92
N THR A 155 9.87 2.54 -0.18
CA THR A 155 10.76 3.16 -1.18
C THR A 155 10.13 4.41 -1.80
N PHE A 156 8.88 4.33 -2.27
CA PHE A 156 8.23 5.46 -2.93
C PHE A 156 7.78 6.54 -1.94
N ASN A 157 7.25 6.14 -0.79
CA ASN A 157 6.71 7.06 0.21
C ASN A 157 7.80 7.75 1.05
N SER A 158 8.95 7.10 1.27
CA SER A 158 9.95 7.57 2.23
C SER A 158 11.41 7.48 1.74
N GLY A 159 11.64 7.04 0.50
CA GLY A 159 12.98 7.01 -0.10
C GLY A 159 13.90 5.90 0.39
N PHE A 160 13.38 4.93 1.16
CA PHE A 160 14.19 3.82 1.66
C PHE A 160 14.61 2.86 0.53
N PRO A 161 15.82 2.25 0.62
CA PRO A 161 16.25 1.27 -0.36
C PRO A 161 15.43 -0.02 -0.26
N ASN A 162 15.32 -0.73 -1.39
CA ASN A 162 14.73 -2.06 -1.46
C ASN A 162 15.78 -3.13 -1.78
N VAL A 163 15.54 -4.37 -1.37
CA VAL A 163 16.42 -5.52 -1.64
C VAL A 163 15.67 -6.79 -2.03
N LEU A 164 14.34 -6.85 -1.88
CA LEU A 164 13.58 -8.02 -2.31
C LEU A 164 13.30 -7.96 -3.82
N PRO A 165 13.87 -8.89 -4.62
CA PRO A 165 13.48 -9.04 -6.02
C PRO A 165 12.08 -9.66 -6.12
N PRO A 166 11.43 -9.60 -7.29
CA PRO A 166 10.22 -10.39 -7.53
C PRO A 166 10.47 -11.88 -7.28
N LEU A 167 9.51 -12.57 -6.67
CA LEU A 167 9.66 -13.99 -6.39
C LEU A 167 9.67 -14.79 -7.70
N SER A 168 10.71 -15.60 -7.92
CA SER A 168 10.91 -16.33 -9.18
C SER A 168 9.85 -17.39 -9.48
N THR A 169 9.11 -17.85 -8.47
CA THR A 169 8.00 -18.79 -8.63
C THR A 169 6.70 -18.13 -9.13
N GLY A 170 6.67 -16.79 -9.23
CA GLY A 170 5.47 -16.04 -9.59
C GLY A 170 4.48 -15.90 -8.43
N PHE A 171 3.19 -15.85 -8.75
CA PHE A 171 2.11 -15.74 -7.76
C PHE A 171 2.11 -16.91 -6.76
N PRO A 172 1.56 -16.71 -5.54
CA PRO A 172 1.40 -17.78 -4.57
C PRO A 172 0.66 -19.01 -5.14
N GLU A 173 1.05 -20.21 -4.70
CA GLU A 173 0.29 -21.44 -4.99
C GLU A 173 -1.14 -21.32 -4.48
N SER A 174 -2.10 -21.82 -5.28
CA SER A 174 -3.50 -21.87 -4.88
C SER A 174 -3.65 -22.71 -3.61
N ASP A 175 -4.37 -22.14 -2.64
CA ASP A 175 -4.63 -22.72 -1.34
C ASP A 175 -6.13 -22.80 -1.12
N THR A 176 -6.67 -24.00 -0.96
CA THR A 176 -8.12 -24.22 -0.81
C THR A 176 -8.66 -23.67 0.51
N SER A 177 -7.80 -23.35 1.49
CA SER A 177 -8.20 -22.68 2.72
C SER A 177 -8.45 -21.18 2.53
N VAL A 178 -7.97 -20.58 1.43
CA VAL A 178 -8.14 -19.17 1.10
C VAL A 178 -9.27 -19.01 0.07
N PRO A 179 -10.29 -18.19 0.35
CA PRO A 179 -11.34 -17.89 -0.63
C PRO A 179 -10.79 -17.32 -1.94
N ARG A 180 -11.36 -17.73 -3.08
CA ARG A 180 -10.88 -17.33 -4.42
C ARG A 180 -10.88 -15.81 -4.66
N HIS A 181 -11.83 -15.06 -4.10
CA HIS A 181 -11.80 -13.60 -4.19
C HIS A 181 -10.64 -12.97 -3.40
N ILE A 182 -10.21 -13.59 -2.30
CA ILE A 182 -9.04 -13.14 -1.53
C ILE A 182 -7.76 -13.41 -2.32
N GLU A 183 -7.63 -14.60 -2.90
CA GLU A 183 -6.52 -14.95 -3.79
C GLU A 183 -6.44 -14.00 -5.00
N LEU A 184 -7.57 -13.75 -5.67
CA LEU A 184 -7.65 -12.80 -6.78
C LEU A 184 -7.19 -11.41 -6.34
N GLY A 185 -7.76 -10.88 -5.26
CA GLY A 185 -7.43 -9.53 -4.79
C GLY A 185 -5.95 -9.37 -4.44
N PHE A 186 -5.38 -10.33 -3.72
CA PHE A 186 -3.97 -10.33 -3.35
C PHE A 186 -3.05 -10.42 -4.57
N ASN A 187 -3.36 -11.30 -5.54
CA ASN A 187 -2.61 -11.42 -6.77
C ASN A 187 -2.66 -10.14 -7.61
N ARG A 188 -3.77 -9.41 -7.61
CA ARG A 188 -3.87 -8.10 -8.30
C ARG A 188 -3.00 -7.03 -7.67
N ILE A 189 -2.93 -6.97 -6.34
CA ILE A 189 -1.98 -6.08 -5.67
C ILE A 189 -0.54 -6.46 -6.01
N ILE A 190 -0.20 -7.76 -6.03
CA ILE A 190 1.12 -8.23 -6.47
C ILE A 190 1.41 -7.74 -7.90
N SER A 191 0.50 -7.96 -8.85
CA SER A 191 0.64 -7.52 -10.24
C SER A 191 0.94 -6.03 -10.34
N LEU A 192 0.19 -5.20 -9.62
CA LEU A 192 0.40 -3.75 -9.59
C LEU A 192 1.79 -3.39 -9.05
N PHE A 193 2.20 -3.96 -7.92
CA PHE A 193 3.52 -3.68 -7.34
C PHE A 193 4.68 -4.26 -8.18
N MET A 194 4.46 -5.28 -9.00
CA MET A 194 5.44 -5.77 -9.97
C MET A 194 5.68 -4.77 -11.12
N LEU A 195 4.74 -3.87 -11.42
CA LEU A 195 4.96 -2.79 -12.40
C LEU A 195 6.04 -1.79 -11.93
N LEU A 196 6.28 -1.73 -10.61
CA LEU A 196 7.37 -0.98 -9.97
C LEU A 196 8.67 -1.81 -10.02
N ASP A 197 9.09 -2.11 -11.24
CA ASP A 197 10.27 -2.90 -11.56
C ASP A 197 11.59 -2.15 -11.35
N GLU A 198 12.71 -2.83 -11.60
CA GLU A 198 14.05 -2.26 -11.40
C GLU A 198 14.31 -1.02 -12.27
N ASP A 199 13.78 -0.98 -13.50
CA ASP A 199 13.89 0.18 -14.37
C ASP A 199 13.10 1.36 -13.79
N PHE A 200 11.86 1.13 -13.34
CA PHE A 200 11.06 2.14 -12.65
C PHE A 200 11.80 2.68 -11.43
N LEU A 201 12.30 1.81 -10.56
CA LEU A 201 13.04 2.18 -9.35
C LEU A 201 14.32 2.94 -9.67
N ARG A 202 15.05 2.55 -10.72
CA ARG A 202 16.23 3.28 -11.21
C ARG A 202 15.84 4.69 -11.65
N PHE A 203 14.80 4.83 -12.48
CA PHE A 203 14.33 6.14 -12.94
C PHE A 203 13.84 7.00 -11.78
N TRP A 204 13.13 6.41 -10.82
CA TRP A 204 12.65 7.10 -9.62
C TRP A 204 13.79 7.67 -8.77
N ARG A 205 14.82 6.85 -8.48
CA ARG A 205 16.00 7.31 -7.73
C ARG A 205 16.77 8.41 -8.46
N SER A 206 16.82 8.34 -9.79
CA SER A 206 17.52 9.32 -10.62
C SER A 206 16.83 10.68 -10.72
N GLN A 207 15.59 10.83 -10.20
CA GLN A 207 14.88 12.13 -10.23
C GLN A 207 15.64 13.23 -9.47
N ALA A 208 16.40 12.85 -8.43
CA ALA A 208 17.25 13.77 -7.67
C ALA A 208 18.50 14.24 -8.46
N GLU A 209 18.82 13.58 -9.58
CA GLU A 209 19.99 13.86 -10.43
C GLU A 209 19.56 14.26 -11.86
N PRO A 210 18.93 15.44 -12.04
CA PRO A 210 18.33 15.85 -13.32
C PRO A 210 19.33 16.07 -14.46
N GLN A 211 20.63 16.12 -14.19
CA GLN A 211 21.68 16.37 -15.21
C GLN A 211 22.28 15.10 -15.83
N GLY A 212 21.88 13.90 -15.38
CA GLY A 212 22.31 12.64 -16.00
C GLY A 212 21.50 12.31 -17.26
N GLU A 213 22.17 11.77 -18.29
CA GLU A 213 21.50 11.09 -19.40
C GLU A 213 20.57 10.01 -18.83
N SER A 214 19.32 10.01 -19.28
CA SER A 214 18.30 9.10 -18.79
C SER A 214 17.67 8.37 -19.96
N ASP A 215 17.61 7.05 -19.86
CA ASP A 215 16.94 6.19 -20.83
C ASP A 215 15.39 6.26 -20.72
N LEU A 216 14.84 7.15 -19.88
CA LEU A 216 13.40 7.32 -19.74
C LEU A 216 12.82 8.04 -20.96
N THR A 217 12.00 7.33 -21.74
CA THR A 217 11.36 7.86 -22.95
C THR A 217 9.85 8.03 -22.78
N ALA A 218 9.22 8.81 -23.66
CA ALA A 218 7.77 8.91 -23.75
C ALA A 218 7.13 7.54 -24.01
N ASP A 219 7.71 6.73 -24.91
CA ASP A 219 7.25 5.37 -25.22
C ASP A 219 7.25 4.46 -23.97
N TRP A 220 8.26 4.58 -23.09
CA TRP A 220 8.28 3.82 -21.84
C TRP A 220 7.16 4.25 -20.89
N ILE A 221 6.89 5.55 -20.79
CA ILE A 221 5.78 6.08 -19.98
C ILE A 221 4.44 5.55 -20.51
N GLU A 222 4.24 5.58 -21.82
CA GLU A 222 3.03 5.08 -22.47
C GLU A 222 2.86 3.57 -22.27
N TYR A 223 3.94 2.81 -22.39
CA TYR A 223 3.94 1.39 -22.09
C TYR A 223 3.52 1.10 -20.64
N LYS A 224 4.02 1.87 -19.67
CA LYS A 224 3.58 1.73 -18.27
C LYS A 224 2.10 2.10 -18.07
N GLN A 225 1.59 3.10 -18.78
CA GLN A 225 0.18 3.45 -18.77
C GLN A 225 -0.68 2.31 -19.36
N SER A 226 -0.26 1.72 -20.49
CA SER A 226 -1.00 0.61 -21.10
C SER A 226 -1.03 -0.63 -20.20
N GLN A 227 0.06 -0.94 -19.48
CA GLN A 227 0.07 -2.03 -18.50
C GLN A 227 -0.94 -1.82 -17.36
N LEU A 228 -1.17 -0.57 -16.94
CA LEU A 228 -2.18 -0.24 -15.93
C LEU A 228 -3.61 -0.40 -16.47
N ASP A 229 -3.84 0.00 -17.73
CA ASP A 229 -5.13 -0.18 -18.40
C ASP A 229 -5.44 -1.67 -18.64
N GLU A 230 -4.44 -2.46 -19.05
CA GLU A 230 -4.54 -3.92 -19.18
C GLU A 230 -4.87 -4.61 -17.84
N ASP A 231 -4.22 -4.18 -16.75
CA ASP A 231 -4.53 -4.71 -15.41
C ASP A 231 -5.97 -4.37 -14.96
N GLU A 232 -6.45 -3.15 -15.26
CA GLU A 232 -7.83 -2.75 -14.96
C GLU A 232 -8.85 -3.64 -15.67
N MET A 233 -8.66 -3.86 -16.98
CA MET A 233 -9.50 -4.74 -17.78
C MET A 233 -9.45 -6.19 -17.29
N SER A 234 -8.24 -6.70 -17.07
CA SER A 234 -8.03 -8.08 -16.61
C SER A 234 -8.63 -8.33 -15.22
N THR A 235 -8.55 -7.34 -14.31
CA THR A 235 -9.19 -7.40 -13.00
C THR A 235 -10.71 -7.54 -13.13
N PHE A 236 -11.33 -6.73 -14.01
CA PHE A 236 -12.76 -6.76 -14.25
C PHE A 236 -13.21 -8.11 -14.82
N GLU A 237 -12.52 -8.62 -15.84
CA GLU A 237 -12.83 -9.89 -16.49
C GLU A 237 -12.74 -11.08 -15.53
N GLU A 238 -11.70 -11.14 -14.70
CA GLU A 238 -11.55 -12.22 -13.72
C GLU A 238 -12.57 -12.16 -12.60
N ASP A 239 -12.89 -10.96 -12.10
CA ASP A 239 -13.93 -10.77 -11.09
C ASP A 239 -15.32 -11.14 -11.64
N GLU A 240 -15.62 -10.75 -12.88
CA GLU A 240 -16.86 -11.15 -13.57
C GLU A 240 -16.91 -12.67 -13.79
N ARG A 241 -15.78 -13.30 -14.13
CA ARG A 241 -15.68 -14.76 -14.28
C ARG A 241 -15.98 -15.49 -12.97
N LEU A 242 -15.47 -15.00 -11.83
CA LEU A 242 -15.81 -15.57 -10.52
C LEU A 242 -17.31 -15.47 -10.25
N ARG A 243 -17.91 -14.30 -10.49
CA ARG A 243 -19.36 -14.11 -10.32
C ARG A 243 -20.19 -15.01 -11.23
N LYS A 244 -19.77 -15.21 -12.48
CA LYS A 244 -20.43 -16.14 -13.44
C LYS A 244 -20.34 -17.60 -13.02
N GLN A 245 -19.38 -17.96 -12.17
CA GLN A 245 -19.22 -19.30 -11.61
C GLN A 245 -19.96 -19.47 -10.27
N ASP A 246 -20.86 -18.55 -9.91
CA ASP A 246 -21.53 -18.47 -8.61
C ASP A 246 -20.55 -18.42 -7.41
N LEU A 247 -19.29 -18.01 -7.66
CA LEU A 247 -18.31 -17.73 -6.63
C LEU A 247 -18.43 -16.27 -6.18
N GLN A 248 -18.02 -16.00 -4.94
CA GLN A 248 -17.89 -14.64 -4.47
C GLN A 248 -16.85 -13.90 -5.33
N GLY A 249 -17.25 -12.75 -5.87
CA GLY A 249 -16.32 -11.79 -6.47
C GLY A 249 -15.58 -10.96 -5.42
N LEU A 250 -14.69 -10.11 -5.87
CA LEU A 250 -14.05 -9.08 -5.08
C LEU A 250 -15.10 -8.27 -4.32
N ASN A 251 -14.84 -8.05 -3.04
CA ASN A 251 -15.68 -7.19 -2.21
C ASN A 251 -15.34 -5.71 -2.45
N GLU A 252 -16.17 -4.81 -1.93
CA GLU A 252 -15.99 -3.35 -2.07
C GLU A 252 -14.59 -2.88 -1.61
N PHE A 253 -14.07 -3.47 -0.53
CA PHE A 253 -12.76 -3.12 0.03
C PHE A 253 -11.62 -3.49 -0.91
N GLN A 254 -11.60 -4.71 -1.42
CA GLN A 254 -10.56 -5.19 -2.33
C GLN A 254 -10.60 -4.39 -3.64
N HIS A 255 -11.80 -4.11 -4.15
CA HIS A 255 -11.99 -3.23 -5.31
C HIS A 255 -11.39 -1.85 -5.07
N ALA A 256 -11.68 -1.23 -3.92
CA ALA A 256 -11.15 0.07 -3.56
C ALA A 256 -9.61 0.05 -3.44
N ASP A 257 -9.02 -0.94 -2.77
CA ASP A 257 -7.56 -1.03 -2.60
C ASP A 257 -6.82 -1.18 -3.93
N ILE A 258 -7.30 -2.10 -4.77
CA ILE A 258 -6.74 -2.34 -6.11
C ILE A 258 -6.86 -1.06 -6.96
N TYR A 259 -8.03 -0.42 -6.96
CA TYR A 259 -8.26 0.77 -7.76
C TYR A 259 -7.43 1.96 -7.29
N ILE A 260 -7.38 2.23 -5.98
CA ILE A 260 -6.58 3.32 -5.40
C ILE A 260 -5.09 3.05 -5.63
N THR A 261 -4.63 1.82 -5.44
CA THR A 261 -3.24 1.45 -5.71
C THR A 261 -2.88 1.65 -7.18
N ARG A 262 -3.76 1.27 -8.11
CA ARG A 262 -3.55 1.52 -9.55
C ARG A 262 -3.48 3.00 -9.88
N LEU A 263 -4.40 3.81 -9.34
CA LEU A 263 -4.36 5.27 -9.52
C LEU A 263 -3.08 5.88 -8.96
N TRP A 264 -2.64 5.43 -7.78
CA TRP A 264 -1.40 5.89 -7.17
C TRP A 264 -0.19 5.58 -8.06
N ILE A 265 -0.06 4.36 -8.56
CA ILE A 265 1.01 4.00 -9.50
C ILE A 265 0.91 4.85 -10.78
N ARG A 266 -0.30 5.11 -11.28
CA ARG A 266 -0.53 5.99 -12.43
C ARG A 266 -0.03 7.42 -12.18
N THR A 267 -0.24 7.93 -10.96
CA THR A 267 0.32 9.21 -10.51
C THR A 267 1.85 9.17 -10.45
N LEU A 268 2.47 8.09 -9.95
CA LEU A 268 3.94 7.94 -9.93
C LEU A 268 4.54 7.92 -11.34
N VAL A 269 3.91 7.20 -12.28
CA VAL A 269 4.31 7.19 -13.70
C VAL A 269 4.25 8.61 -14.29
N TRP A 270 3.17 9.35 -14.00
CA TRP A 270 3.03 10.72 -14.46
C TRP A 270 4.09 11.66 -13.85
N GLN A 271 4.39 11.51 -12.55
CA GLN A 271 5.45 12.29 -11.88
C GLN A 271 6.84 12.02 -12.47
N LEU A 272 7.11 10.77 -12.89
CA LEU A 272 8.33 10.45 -13.64
C LEU A 272 8.39 11.20 -14.97
N ALA A 273 7.30 11.20 -15.75
CA ALA A 273 7.24 11.96 -16.99
C ALA A 273 7.44 13.48 -16.77
N LEU A 274 6.87 14.03 -15.68
CA LEU A 274 7.06 15.42 -15.28
C LEU A 274 8.54 15.72 -14.99
N SER A 275 9.21 14.87 -14.20
CA SER A 275 10.61 15.05 -13.76
C SER A 275 11.60 15.15 -14.93
N ARG A 276 11.27 14.55 -16.08
CA ARG A 276 12.08 14.56 -17.31
C ARG A 276 11.55 15.50 -18.39
N GLY A 277 10.53 16.31 -18.10
CA GLY A 277 9.96 17.27 -19.04
C GLY A 277 9.32 16.62 -20.27
N LEU A 278 8.83 15.38 -20.14
CA LEU A 278 8.19 14.64 -21.24
C LEU A 278 6.73 15.05 -21.46
N LEU A 279 6.19 15.87 -20.55
CA LEU A 279 4.78 16.27 -20.56
C LEU A 279 4.50 17.43 -21.53
N ARG A 280 3.32 17.39 -22.13
CA ARG A 280 2.80 18.40 -23.06
C ARG A 280 1.81 19.32 -22.33
N SER A 281 1.91 20.62 -22.58
CA SER A 281 1.03 21.62 -21.95
C SER A 281 -0.40 21.61 -22.48
N LEU A 282 -0.59 21.21 -23.73
CA LEU A 282 -1.92 21.02 -24.31
C LEU A 282 -2.30 19.53 -24.23
N PRO A 283 -3.55 19.20 -23.89
CA PRO A 283 -4.04 17.84 -23.95
C PRO A 283 -3.90 17.32 -25.40
N PRO A 284 -3.19 16.20 -25.63
CA PRO A 284 -3.13 15.61 -26.97
C PRO A 284 -4.54 15.21 -27.42
N GLN A 285 -4.80 15.26 -28.73
CA GLN A 285 -6.07 14.79 -29.33
C GLN A 285 -6.08 13.27 -29.55
N ASP A 286 -5.04 12.60 -29.08
CA ASP A 286 -4.67 11.23 -29.38
C ASP A 286 -4.86 10.37 -28.10
N ASP A 287 -4.69 9.05 -28.19
CA ASP A 287 -4.79 8.10 -27.06
C ASP A 287 -3.76 8.39 -25.92
N HIS A 288 -2.82 9.31 -26.13
CA HIS A 288 -1.70 9.66 -25.25
C HIS A 288 -2.05 10.63 -24.10
N ALA A 289 -3.26 10.52 -23.52
CA ALA A 289 -3.72 11.44 -22.47
C ALA A 289 -2.76 11.51 -21.25
N GLY A 290 -2.07 10.40 -20.94
CA GLY A 290 -1.11 10.28 -19.83
C GLY A 290 0.13 11.18 -19.91
N LEU A 291 0.45 11.72 -21.10
CA LEU A 291 1.55 12.68 -21.29
C LEU A 291 1.11 14.15 -21.20
N SER A 292 -0.11 14.43 -20.75
CA SER A 292 -0.58 15.80 -20.53
C SER A 292 -0.18 16.32 -19.15
N LEU A 293 0.25 17.59 -19.07
CA LEU A 293 0.41 18.28 -17.78
C LEU A 293 -0.90 18.33 -16.97
N GLN A 294 -2.06 18.38 -17.65
CA GLN A 294 -3.37 18.44 -17.00
C GLN A 294 -3.96 17.05 -16.68
N TYR A 295 -3.21 15.97 -16.95
CA TYR A 295 -3.70 14.60 -16.78
C TYR A 295 -4.22 14.31 -15.36
N PRO A 296 -3.49 14.64 -14.27
CA PRO A 296 -3.99 14.37 -12.92
C PRO A 296 -5.28 15.15 -12.61
N ALA A 297 -5.31 16.42 -12.99
CA ALA A 297 -6.44 17.32 -12.75
C ALA A 297 -7.71 16.92 -13.50
N ARG A 298 -7.59 16.38 -14.72
CA ARG A 298 -8.75 16.03 -15.55
C ARG A 298 -9.21 14.59 -15.37
N GLN A 299 -8.29 13.64 -15.45
CA GLN A 299 -8.63 12.22 -15.53
C GLN A 299 -8.55 11.54 -14.17
N ILE A 300 -7.43 11.69 -13.45
CA ILE A 300 -7.24 11.04 -12.14
C ILE A 300 -8.24 11.61 -11.12
N SER A 301 -8.46 12.93 -11.11
CA SER A 301 -9.46 13.57 -10.24
C SER A 301 -10.87 13.01 -10.46
N ALA A 302 -11.32 12.93 -11.71
CA ALA A 302 -12.64 12.40 -12.05
C ALA A 302 -12.77 10.90 -11.71
N GLN A 303 -11.73 10.11 -11.99
CA GLN A 303 -11.67 8.68 -11.64
C GLN A 303 -11.76 8.47 -10.13
N LEU A 304 -10.99 9.22 -9.35
CA LEU A 304 -11.01 9.14 -7.89
C LEU A 304 -12.35 9.60 -7.32
N ARG A 305 -12.92 10.70 -7.82
CA ARG A 305 -14.25 11.16 -7.43
C ARG A 305 -15.33 10.11 -7.72
N ASN A 306 -15.29 9.48 -8.89
CA ASN A 306 -16.23 8.43 -9.26
C ASN A 306 -16.09 7.19 -8.38
N LEU A 307 -14.88 6.85 -7.94
CA LEU A 307 -14.69 5.79 -6.94
C LEU A 307 -15.38 6.18 -5.63
N VAL A 308 -14.99 7.31 -5.04
CA VAL A 308 -15.50 7.75 -3.73
C VAL A 308 -17.02 7.92 -3.75
N GLY A 309 -17.60 8.38 -4.86
CA GLY A 309 -19.05 8.49 -5.02
C GLY A 309 -19.80 7.16 -5.14
N ARG A 310 -19.11 6.06 -5.50
CA ARG A 310 -19.68 4.71 -5.60
C ARG A 310 -19.53 3.89 -4.32
N VAL A 311 -18.70 4.33 -3.39
CA VAL A 311 -18.46 3.63 -2.13
C VAL A 311 -19.63 3.89 -1.20
N GLU A 312 -20.41 2.83 -0.93
CA GLU A 312 -21.63 2.91 -0.12
C GLU A 312 -21.30 3.05 1.36
N ASN A 313 -20.22 2.40 1.82
CA ASN A 313 -19.79 2.46 3.21
C ASN A 313 -18.38 3.04 3.32
N LEU A 314 -18.32 4.35 3.50
CA LEU A 314 -17.05 5.05 3.64
C LEU A 314 -16.20 4.58 4.83
N ALA A 315 -16.84 4.09 5.89
CA ALA A 315 -16.14 3.56 7.06
C ALA A 315 -15.24 2.38 6.65
N SER A 316 -15.67 1.60 5.67
CA SER A 316 -14.95 0.47 5.11
C SER A 316 -13.57 0.85 4.56
N ILE A 317 -13.47 1.98 3.85
CA ILE A 317 -12.21 2.46 3.25
C ILE A 317 -11.34 3.19 4.28
N THR A 318 -11.95 3.96 5.18
CA THR A 318 -11.20 4.64 6.25
C THR A 318 -10.57 3.67 7.26
N MET A 319 -11.14 2.47 7.39
CA MET A 319 -10.63 1.36 8.23
C MET A 319 -9.45 0.61 7.61
N GLN A 320 -9.09 0.93 6.38
CA GLN A 320 -8.22 0.10 5.51
C GLN A 320 -6.72 0.32 5.72
N GLY A 321 -6.35 1.00 6.81
CA GLY A 321 -4.98 1.21 7.23
C GLY A 321 -4.36 2.47 6.63
N SER A 322 -3.21 2.88 7.18
CA SER A 322 -2.53 4.11 6.78
C SER A 322 -2.06 4.09 5.32
N GLY A 323 -1.77 2.92 4.74
CA GLY A 323 -1.28 2.81 3.37
C GLY A 323 -2.22 3.45 2.33
N ILE A 324 -3.53 3.26 2.44
CA ILE A 324 -4.50 3.89 1.51
C ILE A 324 -4.59 5.39 1.73
N ALA A 325 -4.61 5.84 2.99
CA ALA A 325 -4.63 7.27 3.30
C ALA A 325 -3.43 8.01 2.69
N HIS A 326 -2.23 7.43 2.77
CA HIS A 326 -1.02 7.98 2.15
C HIS A 326 -1.12 8.02 0.62
N LYS A 327 -1.55 6.92 -0.02
CA LYS A 327 -1.76 6.90 -1.48
C LYS A 327 -2.75 7.96 -1.94
N LEU A 328 -3.87 8.11 -1.23
CA LEU A 328 -4.89 9.11 -1.54
C LEU A 328 -4.38 10.53 -1.33
N PHE A 329 -3.59 10.76 -0.27
CA PHE A 329 -2.92 12.03 -0.03
C PHE A 329 -1.99 12.38 -1.21
N ASP A 330 -1.11 11.46 -1.62
CA ASP A 330 -0.18 11.66 -2.74
C ASP A 330 -0.90 11.97 -4.06
N ILE A 331 -2.00 11.26 -4.35
CA ILE A 331 -2.83 11.53 -5.53
C ILE A 331 -3.42 12.94 -5.45
N THR A 332 -4.03 13.27 -4.30
CA THR A 332 -4.77 14.54 -4.13
C THR A 332 -3.83 15.74 -4.08
N SER A 333 -2.66 15.63 -3.45
CA SER A 333 -1.63 16.67 -3.45
C SER A 333 -1.11 16.92 -4.86
N THR A 334 -0.87 15.86 -5.65
CA THR A 334 -0.44 15.98 -7.05
C THR A 334 -1.50 16.70 -7.90
N ILE A 335 -2.78 16.36 -7.71
CA ILE A 335 -3.89 17.08 -8.38
C ILE A 335 -3.88 18.56 -7.98
N ALA A 336 -3.77 18.85 -6.68
CA ALA A 336 -3.77 20.22 -6.16
C ALA A 336 -2.59 21.05 -6.71
N ASP A 337 -1.41 20.46 -6.81
CA ASP A 337 -0.22 21.10 -7.38
C ASP A 337 -0.40 21.40 -8.87
N VAL A 338 -0.91 20.44 -9.65
CA VAL A 338 -1.20 20.66 -11.09
C VAL A 338 -2.22 21.78 -11.28
N LEU A 339 -3.28 21.80 -10.49
CA LEU A 339 -4.30 22.85 -10.57
C LEU A 339 -3.74 24.23 -10.22
N THR A 340 -2.81 24.30 -9.27
CA THR A 340 -2.17 25.55 -8.87
C THR A 340 -1.22 26.07 -9.96
N VAL A 341 -0.46 25.18 -10.62
CA VAL A 341 0.59 25.56 -11.59
C VAL A 341 0.05 25.73 -13.01
N CYS A 342 -0.85 24.86 -13.46
CA CYS A 342 -1.29 24.80 -14.86
C CYS A 342 -2.54 25.63 -15.17
N TYR A 343 -3.01 26.45 -14.23
CA TYR A 343 -4.18 27.29 -14.45
C TYR A 343 -3.91 28.41 -15.46
N THR A 344 -4.58 28.35 -16.60
CA THR A 344 -4.72 29.45 -17.56
C THR A 344 -6.13 30.03 -17.46
N ARG A 345 -6.26 31.37 -17.49
CA ARG A 345 -7.53 32.11 -17.34
C ARG A 345 -8.60 31.81 -18.40
N GLU A 346 -8.32 30.96 -19.38
CA GLU A 346 -9.14 30.77 -20.58
C GLU A 346 -10.35 29.84 -20.38
N TYR A 347 -10.46 29.11 -19.27
CA TYR A 347 -11.54 28.13 -19.03
C TYR A 347 -12.18 28.22 -17.62
N GLU A 348 -12.88 29.32 -17.33
CA GLU A 348 -13.61 29.50 -16.05
C GLU A 348 -14.60 28.37 -15.72
N ARG A 349 -15.27 27.79 -16.72
CA ARG A 349 -16.23 26.70 -16.51
C ARG A 349 -15.55 25.40 -16.07
N GLU A 350 -14.37 25.13 -16.60
CA GLU A 350 -13.58 23.95 -16.26
C GLU A 350 -12.94 24.08 -14.88
N LYS A 351 -12.52 25.31 -14.53
CA LYS A 351 -12.05 25.67 -13.19
C LYS A 351 -13.09 25.35 -12.11
N CYS A 352 -14.36 25.69 -12.32
CA CYS A 352 -15.42 25.39 -11.35
C CYS A 352 -15.57 23.88 -11.10
N PHE A 353 -15.48 23.07 -12.15
CA PHE A 353 -15.58 21.61 -12.03
C PHE A 353 -14.38 21.04 -11.26
N GLN A 354 -13.17 21.44 -11.63
CA GLN A 354 -11.92 21.01 -10.98
C GLN A 354 -11.84 21.46 -9.51
N LEU A 355 -12.30 22.67 -9.19
CA LEU A 355 -12.42 23.15 -7.81
C LEU A 355 -13.38 22.28 -7.00
N THR A 356 -14.55 21.97 -7.58
CA THR A 356 -15.57 21.15 -6.91
C THR A 356 -15.09 19.71 -6.68
N ASP A 357 -14.28 19.17 -7.59
CA ASP A 357 -13.63 17.88 -7.43
C ASP A 357 -12.56 17.91 -6.34
N LEU A 358 -11.66 18.88 -6.37
CA LEU A 358 -10.62 19.00 -5.36
C LEU A 358 -11.22 19.21 -3.96
N GLU A 359 -12.23 20.08 -3.82
CA GLU A 359 -12.94 20.29 -2.56
C GLU A 359 -13.57 18.99 -2.04
N PHE A 360 -14.20 18.22 -2.93
CA PHE A 360 -14.78 16.93 -2.57
C PHE A 360 -13.71 15.93 -2.08
N LEU A 361 -12.57 15.85 -2.76
CA LEU A 361 -11.46 14.96 -2.39
C LEU A 361 -10.79 15.39 -1.06
N VAL A 362 -10.58 16.69 -0.85
CA VAL A 362 -10.04 17.22 0.41
C VAL A 362 -10.99 16.96 1.57
N ASN A 363 -12.30 17.14 1.36
CA ASN A 363 -13.32 16.82 2.36
C ASN A 363 -13.35 15.31 2.67
N PHE A 364 -13.23 14.46 1.65
CA PHE A 364 -13.12 13.02 1.82
C PHE A 364 -11.87 12.63 2.63
N LEU A 365 -10.71 13.19 2.28
CA LEU A 365 -9.46 12.95 3.02
C LEU A 365 -9.52 13.42 4.47
N SER A 366 -10.28 14.48 4.77
CA SER A 366 -10.46 14.96 6.14
C SER A 366 -11.14 13.95 7.08
N GLN A 367 -11.73 12.89 6.53
CA GLN A 367 -12.36 11.81 7.28
C GLN A 367 -11.34 10.74 7.73
N PHE A 368 -10.10 10.79 7.24
CA PHE A 368 -9.02 9.90 7.64
C PHE A 368 -8.26 10.51 8.83
N GLU A 369 -8.47 9.94 10.03
CA GLU A 369 -7.77 10.37 11.24
C GLU A 369 -6.26 10.13 11.19
N GLN A 370 -5.80 9.29 10.26
CA GLN A 370 -4.39 8.93 10.08
C GLN A 370 -3.57 10.05 9.45
N LEU A 371 -4.19 10.98 8.72
CA LEU A 371 -3.48 12.08 8.09
C LEU A 371 -3.11 13.14 9.12
N ARG A 372 -1.85 13.59 9.10
CA ARG A 372 -1.41 14.67 9.99
C ARG A 372 -2.07 15.99 9.64
N GLN A 373 -2.17 16.85 10.64
CA GLN A 373 -2.69 18.20 10.49
C GLN A 373 -1.94 19.00 9.41
N ASN A 374 -0.61 18.88 9.32
CA ASN A 374 0.19 19.59 8.31
C ASN A 374 -0.15 19.16 6.86
N GLN A 375 -0.43 17.87 6.63
CA GLN A 375 -0.86 17.36 5.33
C GLN A 375 -2.22 17.96 4.94
N MET A 376 -3.16 17.97 5.89
CA MET A 376 -4.48 18.59 5.68
C MET A 376 -4.40 20.10 5.50
N ASP A 377 -3.51 20.78 6.23
CA ASP A 377 -3.30 22.22 6.11
C ASP A 377 -2.71 22.57 4.74
N TYR A 378 -1.73 21.78 4.25
CA TYR A 378 -1.18 21.92 2.90
C TYR A 378 -2.27 21.79 1.81
N LEU A 379 -3.14 20.77 1.90
CA LEU A 379 -4.22 20.60 0.92
C LEU A 379 -5.24 21.75 0.97
N ARG A 380 -5.56 22.25 2.17
CA ARG A 380 -6.47 23.40 2.35
C ARG A 380 -5.87 24.70 1.82
N GLU A 381 -4.58 24.92 2.02
CA GLU A 381 -3.84 26.06 1.47
C GLU A 381 -3.89 26.04 -0.06
N LYS A 382 -3.57 24.90 -0.68
CA LYS A 382 -3.64 24.73 -2.14
C LYS A 382 -5.05 24.94 -2.70
N LEU A 383 -6.07 24.39 -2.03
CA LEU A 383 -7.46 24.59 -2.41
C LEU A 383 -7.86 26.07 -2.38
N HIS A 384 -7.45 26.77 -1.32
CA HIS A 384 -7.71 28.19 -1.16
C HIS A 384 -6.98 29.04 -2.22
N ASP A 385 -5.72 28.73 -2.51
CA ASP A 385 -4.92 29.46 -3.50
C ASP A 385 -5.48 29.28 -4.91
N PHE A 386 -5.88 28.06 -5.28
CA PHE A 386 -6.54 27.80 -6.55
C PHE A 386 -7.91 28.51 -6.66
N GLY A 387 -8.65 28.56 -5.55
CA GLY A 387 -9.93 29.27 -5.45
C GLY A 387 -9.82 30.79 -5.65
N LYS A 388 -8.74 31.41 -5.16
CA LYS A 388 -8.50 32.86 -5.30
C LYS A 388 -8.10 33.30 -6.71
N GLY A 389 -7.60 32.38 -7.54
CA GLY A 389 -6.98 32.73 -8.82
C GLY A 389 -5.63 33.44 -8.63
N PRO A 390 -4.82 33.61 -9.69
CA PRO A 390 -3.49 34.21 -9.56
C PRO A 390 -3.61 35.63 -9.02
N ALA A 391 -2.84 35.94 -7.97
CA ALA A 391 -2.69 37.29 -7.45
C ALA A 391 -2.36 38.25 -8.61
N ALA A 392 -3.14 39.33 -8.71
CA ALA A 392 -3.17 40.25 -9.83
C ALA A 392 -1.83 40.93 -10.10
#